data_AF-A0A347AEH4-F1
#
_entry.id   AF-A0A347AEH4-F1
#
_cell.length_a   1.000
_cell.length_b   1.000
_cell.length_c   1.000
_cell.angle_alpha   90.00
_cell.angle_beta   90.00
_cell.angle_gamma   90.00
#
_symmetry.space_group_name_H-M   'P 1'
#
loop_
_entity.id
_entity.type
_entity.pdbx_description
1 polymer ?
#
loop_
_entity_poly.entity_id
_entity_poly.type
_entity_poly.pdbx_seq_one_letter_code
_entity_poly.pdbx_strand_id
1 'polypeptide(L)'
;MNPESLEIIGTAHVSKKSVEQVRQAILEKKPDVVAVELCANRYNNLMNEKYGNKEEEKKSIPLREMMKGDKLTLLLVSGFLSYIQRKIGDEVGVKPGSEMLVAIEAAEEVGARVALIDRDITITLRRALNQMSFFEKLKFVYGIIASFFSKDDELENIDSITEGDTLNEVMEYFQEISPGAYDVLVTERDAYMAKMLLGIQEEEVIAVVGAGHKQGITKHLKNPDEIPPLYSLLSLKKSKIPLGKLIVYSIPVIFIGIFIIALINGINIQGNLIQFIVLTGGLSFLGSIITGSKIYSALTAFAVAPVTSIHPLLAAGWFAGIVEAKLRKVNSEDFNDISKCNSFRDLMKNNLFRVLLVVVGANIGCTIGTLISIPNVIFPLFSKIIGG
;
A
#
# COMPACT_ATOMS: atom_id res chain seq x y z
N MET A 1 4.15 29.12 19.39
CA MET A 1 4.18 29.80 18.08
C MET A 1 3.15 30.92 18.12
N ASN A 2 3.53 32.14 17.74
CA ASN A 2 2.60 33.25 17.63
C ASN A 2 1.78 33.05 16.33
N PRO A 3 0.44 33.14 16.31
CA PRO A 3 -0.35 32.96 15.08
C PRO A 3 0.07 33.90 13.94
N GLU A 4 0.65 35.06 14.27
CA GLU A 4 1.17 36.03 13.31
C GLU A 4 2.50 35.61 12.67
N SER A 5 3.20 34.63 13.24
CA SER A 5 4.52 34.16 12.77
C SER A 5 4.44 32.92 11.88
N LEU A 6 3.25 32.46 11.49
CA LEU A 6 3.06 31.33 10.58
C LEU A 6 2.17 31.69 9.40
N GLU A 7 2.69 31.48 8.20
CA GLU A 7 1.90 31.47 6.97
C GLU A 7 1.83 30.06 6.38
N ILE A 8 0.63 29.61 5.99
CA ILE A 8 0.43 28.31 5.33
C ILE A 8 0.05 28.52 3.87
N ILE A 9 0.96 28.14 2.97
CA ILE A 9 0.75 28.12 1.53
C ILE A 9 0.24 26.73 1.14
N GLY A 10 -1.01 26.68 0.67
CA GLY A 10 -1.61 25.48 0.11
C GLY A 10 -1.28 25.35 -1.37
N THR A 11 -0.61 24.27 -1.75
CA THR A 11 -0.21 24.01 -3.13
C THR A 11 -1.12 22.99 -3.78
N ALA A 12 -1.64 23.29 -4.96
CA ALA A 12 -2.13 22.24 -5.84
C ALA A 12 -0.86 21.54 -6.37
N HIS A 13 -0.56 20.36 -5.82
CA HIS A 13 0.52 19.52 -6.33
C HIS A 13 0.38 19.46 -7.84
N VAL A 14 1.48 19.68 -8.56
CA VAL A 14 1.54 19.71 -10.02
C VAL A 14 1.00 20.98 -10.73
N SER A 15 0.87 22.11 -10.04
CA SER A 15 0.58 23.41 -10.68
C SER A 15 1.81 24.32 -10.80
N LYS A 16 2.13 24.79 -12.03
CA LYS A 16 3.18 25.81 -12.26
C LYS A 16 2.93 27.09 -11.49
N LYS A 17 1.65 27.47 -11.35
CA LYS A 17 1.24 28.66 -10.60
C LYS A 17 1.56 28.50 -9.11
N SER A 18 1.34 27.30 -8.54
CA SER A 18 1.68 27.03 -7.14
C SER A 18 3.20 27.08 -6.90
N VAL A 19 4.00 26.58 -7.85
CA VAL A 19 5.47 26.67 -7.77
C VAL A 19 5.95 28.12 -7.70
N GLU A 20 5.45 28.97 -8.61
CA GLU A 20 5.83 30.39 -8.63
C GLU A 20 5.40 31.13 -7.36
N GLN A 21 4.15 30.89 -6.91
CA GLN A 21 3.62 31.48 -5.68
C GLN A 21 4.46 31.13 -4.45
N VAL A 22 4.88 29.87 -4.32
CA VAL A 22 5.73 29.41 -3.22
C VAL A 22 7.09 30.14 -3.26
N ARG A 23 7.73 30.19 -4.42
CA ARG A 23 9.03 30.85 -4.59
C ARG A 23 8.94 32.33 -4.24
N GLN A 24 7.96 33.02 -4.81
CA GLN A 24 7.77 34.45 -4.60
C GLN A 24 7.54 34.78 -3.12
N ALA A 25 6.64 34.03 -2.44
CA ALA A 25 6.35 34.27 -1.03
C ALA A 25 7.59 34.12 -0.13
N ILE A 26 8.42 33.11 -0.38
CA ILE A 26 9.65 32.87 0.39
C ILE A 26 10.70 33.96 0.14
N LEU A 27 10.91 34.35 -1.13
CA LEU A 27 11.89 35.37 -1.49
C LEU A 27 11.50 36.78 -0.97
N GLU A 28 10.21 37.09 -0.95
CA GLU A 28 9.69 38.38 -0.49
C GLU A 28 9.72 38.49 1.04
N LYS A 29 9.26 37.45 1.75
CA LYS A 29 9.13 37.48 3.21
C LYS A 29 10.42 37.14 3.95
N LYS A 30 11.29 36.33 3.35
CA LYS A 30 12.56 35.86 3.95
C LYS A 30 12.36 35.31 5.38
N PRO A 31 11.54 34.26 5.53
CA PRO A 31 11.26 33.68 6.84
C PRO A 31 12.52 33.08 7.47
N ASP A 32 12.50 32.89 8.79
CA ASP A 32 13.55 32.14 9.50
C ASP A 32 13.50 30.64 9.15
N VAL A 33 12.29 30.12 8.92
CA VAL A 33 12.06 28.70 8.63
C VAL A 33 11.08 28.51 7.47
N VAL A 34 11.43 27.59 6.57
CA VAL A 34 10.51 27.04 5.57
C VAL A 34 10.18 25.60 5.96
N ALA A 35 8.93 25.36 6.34
CA ALA A 35 8.42 24.04 6.67
C ALA A 35 7.80 23.38 5.43
N VAL A 36 8.17 22.14 5.11
CA VAL A 36 7.71 21.42 3.92
C VAL A 36 7.04 20.09 4.25
N GLU A 37 5.97 19.75 3.52
CA GLU A 37 5.24 18.48 3.61
C GLU A 37 6.06 17.28 3.07
N LEU A 38 7.23 17.06 3.68
CA LEU A 38 8.13 15.96 3.39
C LEU A 38 8.59 15.31 4.69
N CYS A 39 8.73 13.99 4.65
CA CYS A 39 9.45 13.23 5.66
C CYS A 39 10.91 13.06 5.21
N ALA A 40 11.80 12.70 6.15
CA ALA A 40 13.24 12.56 5.88
C ALA A 40 13.55 11.66 4.67
N ASN A 41 12.85 10.52 4.53
CA ASN A 41 13.04 9.62 3.40
C ASN A 41 12.66 10.27 2.06
N ARG A 42 11.54 10.99 2.00
CA ARG A 42 11.10 11.69 0.78
C ARG A 42 12.01 12.86 0.43
N TYR A 43 12.47 13.60 1.45
CA TYR A 43 13.45 14.68 1.28
C TYR A 43 14.76 14.15 0.68
N ASN A 44 15.33 13.09 1.27
CA ASN A 44 16.58 12.50 0.78
C ASN A 44 16.42 11.98 -0.66
N ASN A 45 15.29 11.35 -0.98
CA ASN A 45 15.03 10.88 -2.34
C ASN A 45 14.95 12.03 -3.36
N LEU A 46 14.25 13.12 -3.03
CA LEU A 46 14.18 14.31 -3.90
C LEU A 46 15.55 14.95 -4.11
N MET A 47 16.36 15.06 -3.06
CA MET A 47 17.71 15.61 -3.15
C MET A 47 18.63 14.69 -3.95
N ASN A 48 18.58 13.38 -3.72
CA ASN A 48 19.37 12.42 -4.49
C ASN A 48 19.00 12.43 -5.98
N GLU A 49 17.72 12.57 -6.33
CA GLU A 49 17.28 12.75 -7.72
C GLU A 49 17.85 14.04 -8.33
N LYS A 50 17.77 15.17 -7.61
CA LYS A 50 18.30 16.47 -8.04
C LYS A 50 19.81 16.43 -8.29
N TYR A 51 20.59 15.87 -7.37
CA TYR A 51 22.05 15.82 -7.48
C TYR A 51 22.55 14.67 -8.38
N GLY A 52 21.66 13.85 -8.94
CA GLY A 52 22.03 12.72 -9.78
C GLY A 52 22.69 11.57 -9.02
N ASN A 53 22.62 11.57 -7.69
CA ASN A 53 23.20 10.57 -6.80
C ASN A 53 22.29 9.33 -6.74
N LYS A 54 22.24 8.57 -7.85
CA LYS A 54 21.44 7.32 -7.96
C LYS A 54 22.03 6.13 -7.19
N GLU A 55 23.12 6.30 -6.45
CA GLU A 55 23.88 5.18 -5.89
C GLU A 55 23.27 4.59 -4.60
N GLU A 56 22.49 5.35 -3.83
CA GLU A 56 21.95 4.88 -2.54
C GLU A 56 20.68 4.01 -2.66
N GLU A 57 20.00 4.00 -3.82
CA GLU A 57 18.90 3.06 -4.09
C GLU A 57 19.36 1.58 -4.15
N LYS A 58 20.68 1.33 -4.14
CA LYS A 58 21.30 -0.01 -4.26
C LYS A 58 21.33 -0.81 -2.95
N LYS A 59 20.57 -0.47 -1.91
CA LYS A 59 20.37 -1.41 -0.78
C LYS A 59 19.31 -2.42 -1.15
N SER A 60 19.76 -3.51 -1.76
CA SER A 60 18.93 -4.67 -2.09
C SER A 60 18.28 -5.23 -0.82
N ILE A 61 16.96 -5.04 -0.71
CA ILE A 61 16.19 -5.81 0.27
C ILE A 61 16.18 -7.25 -0.28
N PRO A 62 16.54 -8.27 0.53
CA PRO A 62 16.53 -9.64 0.06
C PRO A 62 15.12 -10.01 -0.46
N LEU A 63 15.04 -10.60 -1.65
CA LEU A 63 13.78 -11.03 -2.29
C LEU A 63 12.87 -11.80 -1.31
N ARG A 64 13.45 -12.64 -0.45
CA ARG A 64 12.75 -13.41 0.58
C ARG A 64 12.09 -12.53 1.65
N GLU A 65 12.71 -11.41 2.01
CA GLU A 65 12.11 -10.46 2.95
C GLU A 65 11.00 -9.64 2.29
N MET A 66 11.15 -9.32 1.00
CA MET A 66 10.17 -8.54 0.25
C MET A 66 8.88 -9.33 -0.02
N MET A 67 8.99 -10.65 -0.18
CA MET A 67 7.83 -11.55 -0.35
C MET A 67 7.02 -11.81 0.93
N LYS A 68 7.41 -11.22 2.08
CA LYS A 68 6.55 -11.24 3.27
C LYS A 68 5.32 -10.36 3.01
N GLY A 69 4.13 -10.91 3.26
CA GLY A 69 2.83 -10.30 2.91
C GLY A 69 2.73 -8.80 3.22
N ASP A 70 3.11 -8.37 4.42
CA ASP A 70 2.99 -6.97 4.85
C ASP A 70 3.87 -5.99 4.07
N LYS A 71 5.10 -6.40 3.67
CA LYS A 71 6.01 -5.55 2.88
C LYS A 71 5.55 -5.46 1.43
N LEU A 72 5.07 -6.59 0.89
CA LEU A 72 4.56 -6.66 -0.48
C LEU A 72 3.29 -5.80 -0.66
N THR A 73 2.34 -5.90 0.26
CA THR A 73 1.12 -5.08 0.22
C THR A 73 1.44 -3.60 0.29
N LEU A 74 2.34 -3.20 1.20
CA LEU A 74 2.77 -1.82 1.32
C LEU A 74 3.40 -1.31 0.01
N LEU A 75 4.27 -2.10 -0.60
CA LEU A 75 4.93 -1.75 -1.84
C LEU A 75 3.92 -1.57 -2.98
N LEU A 76 2.95 -2.48 -3.10
CA LEU A 76 1.88 -2.39 -4.10
C LEU A 76 1.06 -1.11 -3.95
N VAL A 77 0.66 -0.79 -2.72
CA VAL A 77 -0.07 0.45 -2.43
C VAL A 77 0.78 1.68 -2.71
N SER A 78 2.06 1.65 -2.36
CA SER A 78 2.99 2.76 -2.61
C SER A 78 3.23 2.98 -4.11
N GLY A 79 3.42 1.89 -4.87
CA GLY A 79 3.59 1.93 -6.32
C GLY A 79 2.34 2.48 -7.02
N PHE A 80 1.16 2.04 -6.59
CA PHE A 80 -0.11 2.55 -7.10
C PHE A 80 -0.31 4.04 -6.79
N LEU A 81 -0.10 4.46 -5.55
CA LEU A 81 -0.24 5.87 -5.17
C LEU A 81 0.71 6.75 -5.98
N SER A 82 1.94 6.27 -6.17
CA SER A 82 2.93 6.97 -6.98
C SER A 82 2.54 7.02 -8.47
N TYR A 83 1.88 5.97 -9.00
CA TYR A 83 1.32 5.96 -10.35
C TYR A 83 0.23 7.03 -10.52
N ILE A 84 -0.75 7.09 -9.60
CA ILE A 84 -1.82 8.10 -9.63
C ILE A 84 -1.24 9.51 -9.57
N GLN A 85 -0.27 9.75 -8.67
CA GLN A 85 0.43 11.02 -8.56
C GLN A 85 1.12 11.44 -9.86
N ARG A 86 1.77 10.50 -10.55
CA ARG A 86 2.42 10.75 -11.85
C ARG A 86 1.40 11.02 -12.96
N LYS A 87 0.34 10.22 -13.06
CA LYS A 87 -0.69 10.40 -14.10
C LYS A 87 -1.29 11.81 -14.03
N ILE A 88 -1.64 12.27 -12.83
CA ILE A 88 -2.13 13.65 -12.61
C ILE A 88 -1.04 14.68 -12.99
N GLY A 89 0.23 14.43 -12.68
CA GLY A 89 1.34 15.33 -13.00
C GLY A 89 1.73 15.43 -14.48
N ASP A 90 1.60 14.33 -15.22
CA ASP A 90 1.92 14.27 -16.65
C ASP A 90 0.88 15.04 -17.49
N GLU A 91 -0.39 15.05 -17.08
CA GLU A 91 -1.47 15.81 -17.74
C GLU A 91 -1.28 17.34 -17.63
N VAL A 92 -0.63 17.82 -16.57
CA VAL A 92 -0.36 19.25 -16.34
C VAL A 92 1.11 19.65 -16.55
N GLY A 93 1.98 18.70 -16.92
CA GLY A 93 3.38 18.93 -17.26
C GLY A 93 4.26 19.41 -16.10
N VAL A 94 3.94 19.05 -14.85
CA VAL A 94 4.73 19.37 -13.65
C VAL A 94 5.01 18.10 -12.86
N LYS A 95 6.28 17.86 -12.51
CA LYS A 95 6.65 16.70 -11.72
C LYS A 95 6.04 16.80 -10.30
N PRO A 96 5.42 15.74 -9.76
CA PRO A 96 4.98 15.72 -8.38
C PRO A 96 6.13 16.05 -7.41
N GLY A 97 5.89 16.95 -6.45
CA GLY A 97 6.92 17.39 -5.50
C GLY A 97 7.79 18.55 -5.98
N SER A 98 7.55 19.11 -7.17
CA SER A 98 8.27 20.29 -7.67
C SER A 98 8.08 21.50 -6.76
N GLU A 99 6.88 21.70 -6.23
CA GLU A 99 6.58 22.76 -5.26
C GLU A 99 7.42 22.65 -3.99
N MET A 100 7.65 21.43 -3.50
CA MET A 100 8.46 21.20 -2.30
C MET A 100 9.95 21.42 -2.59
N LEU A 101 10.43 21.00 -3.76
CA LEU A 101 11.81 21.24 -4.18
C LEU A 101 12.10 22.74 -4.29
N VAL A 102 11.19 23.49 -4.91
CA VAL A 102 11.33 24.94 -5.05
C VAL A 102 11.23 25.66 -3.71
N ALA A 103 10.40 25.18 -2.78
CA ALA A 103 10.37 25.71 -1.42
C ALA A 103 11.74 25.55 -0.72
N ILE A 104 12.36 24.38 -0.86
CA ILE A 104 13.68 24.11 -0.28
C ILE A 104 14.76 25.00 -0.91
N GLU A 105 14.76 25.13 -2.24
CA GLU A 105 15.72 25.99 -2.95
C GLU A 105 15.57 27.46 -2.57
N ALA A 106 14.33 27.96 -2.50
CA ALA A 106 14.07 29.33 -2.07
C ALA A 106 14.49 29.55 -0.61
N ALA A 107 14.30 28.55 0.26
CA ALA A 107 14.77 28.60 1.65
C ALA A 107 16.30 28.73 1.73
N GLU A 108 17.03 27.91 0.95
CA GLU A 108 18.49 27.98 0.85
C GLU A 108 18.97 29.36 0.34
N GLU A 109 18.27 29.93 -0.65
CA GLU A 109 18.60 31.24 -1.25
C GLU A 109 18.46 32.40 -0.26
N VAL A 110 17.45 32.36 0.62
CA VAL A 110 17.23 33.40 1.64
C VAL A 110 17.96 33.11 2.97
N GLY A 111 18.62 31.95 3.09
CA GLY A 111 19.30 31.51 4.30
C GLY A 111 18.36 30.99 5.40
N ALA A 112 17.13 30.63 5.05
CA ALA A 112 16.15 30.05 5.96
C ALA A 112 16.46 28.58 6.27
N ARG A 113 16.07 28.10 7.45
CA ARG A 113 16.19 26.69 7.81
C ARG A 113 15.03 25.90 7.20
N VAL A 114 15.30 24.68 6.72
CA VAL A 114 14.27 23.77 6.22
C VAL A 114 13.79 22.86 7.36
N ALA A 115 12.48 22.85 7.61
CA ALA A 115 11.84 21.96 8.57
C ALA A 115 10.96 20.91 7.85
N LEU A 116 11.16 19.63 8.20
CA LEU A 116 10.39 18.51 7.65
C LEU A 116 9.21 18.20 8.58
N ILE A 117 7.98 18.41 8.12
CA ILE A 117 6.79 18.34 9.00
C ILE A 117 5.89 17.12 8.76
N ASP A 118 6.20 16.26 7.78
CA ASP A 118 5.35 15.12 7.43
C ASP A 118 5.83 13.79 8.05
N ARG A 119 4.88 12.87 8.22
CA ARG A 119 5.09 11.52 8.76
C ARG A 119 5.68 10.61 7.68
N ASP A 120 6.45 9.59 8.09
CA ASP A 120 6.90 8.57 7.15
C ASP A 120 5.71 7.91 6.44
N ILE A 121 5.71 7.96 5.10
CA ILE A 121 4.63 7.45 4.26
C ILE A 121 4.38 5.95 4.49
N THR A 122 5.41 5.18 4.84
CA THR A 122 5.30 3.76 5.20
C THR A 122 4.42 3.59 6.45
N ILE A 123 4.61 4.43 7.46
CA ILE A 123 3.80 4.40 8.68
C ILE A 123 2.36 4.80 8.34
N THR A 124 2.19 5.90 7.60
CA THR A 124 0.89 6.43 7.17
C THR A 124 0.08 5.36 6.40
N LEU A 125 0.68 4.74 5.38
CA LEU A 125 0.02 3.70 4.58
C LEU A 125 -0.30 2.45 5.39
N ARG A 126 0.60 1.99 6.26
CA ARG A 126 0.32 0.82 7.13
C ARG A 126 -0.84 1.10 8.08
N ARG A 127 -0.90 2.30 8.65
CA ARG A 127 -2.00 2.71 9.52
C ARG A 127 -3.32 2.76 8.75
N ALA A 128 -3.33 3.34 7.55
CA ALA A 128 -4.53 3.44 6.72
C ALA A 128 -5.09 2.05 6.40
N LEU A 129 -4.22 1.13 5.98
CA LEU A 129 -4.59 -0.26 5.73
C LEU A 129 -5.08 -1.00 6.99
N ASN A 130 -4.55 -0.66 8.16
CA ASN A 130 -4.98 -1.28 9.42
C ASN A 130 -6.32 -0.72 9.92
N GLN A 131 -6.63 0.54 9.58
CA GLN A 131 -7.85 1.22 9.99
C GLN A 131 -9.04 0.88 9.09
N MET A 132 -8.79 0.59 7.80
CA MET A 132 -9.82 0.14 6.86
C MET A 132 -10.50 -1.17 7.31
N SER A 133 -11.83 -1.20 7.22
CA SER A 133 -12.60 -2.44 7.33
C SER A 133 -12.34 -3.40 6.14
N PHE A 134 -12.78 -4.66 6.25
CA PHE A 134 -12.64 -5.64 5.17
C PHE A 134 -13.36 -5.18 3.89
N PHE A 135 -14.55 -4.57 4.01
CA PHE A 135 -15.31 -4.06 2.87
C PHE A 135 -14.65 -2.83 2.24
N GLU A 136 -14.09 -1.92 3.03
CA GLU A 136 -13.31 -0.78 2.51
C GLU A 136 -12.11 -1.26 1.70
N LYS A 137 -11.39 -2.28 2.20
CA LYS A 137 -10.27 -2.88 1.45
C LYS A 137 -10.71 -3.48 0.12
N LEU A 138 -11.84 -4.18 0.08
CA LEU A 138 -12.37 -4.73 -1.17
C LEU A 138 -12.75 -3.62 -2.15
N LYS A 139 -13.44 -2.57 -1.69
CA LYS A 139 -13.78 -1.40 -2.52
C LYS A 139 -12.53 -0.70 -3.06
N PHE A 140 -11.52 -0.51 -2.22
CA PHE A 140 -10.25 0.11 -2.62
C PHE A 140 -9.53 -0.72 -3.68
N VAL A 141 -9.39 -2.03 -3.48
CA VAL A 141 -8.79 -2.93 -4.48
C VAL A 141 -9.61 -2.96 -5.77
N TYR A 142 -10.94 -2.99 -5.67
CA TYR A 142 -11.81 -2.92 -6.84
C TYR A 142 -11.62 -1.61 -7.61
N GLY A 143 -11.61 -0.46 -6.93
CA GLY A 143 -11.37 0.85 -7.55
C GLY A 143 -10.02 0.93 -8.24
N ILE A 144 -8.96 0.36 -7.63
CA ILE A 144 -7.64 0.22 -8.27
C ILE A 144 -7.77 -0.58 -9.57
N ILE A 145 -8.34 -1.78 -9.50
CA ILE A 145 -8.48 -2.67 -10.66
C ILE A 145 -9.30 -1.96 -11.76
N ALA A 146 -10.44 -1.38 -11.41
CA ALA A 146 -11.30 -0.62 -12.32
C ALA A 146 -10.50 0.49 -13.01
N SER A 147 -9.71 1.28 -12.28
CA SER A 147 -8.90 2.37 -12.86
C SER A 147 -7.87 1.91 -13.91
N PHE A 148 -7.42 0.64 -13.84
CA PHE A 148 -6.53 0.06 -14.85
C PHE A 148 -7.26 -0.50 -16.08
N PHE A 149 -8.56 -0.79 -15.96
CA PHE A 149 -9.39 -1.36 -17.02
C PHE A 149 -10.34 -0.33 -17.67
N SER A 150 -10.59 0.80 -17.01
CA SER A 150 -11.22 1.96 -17.64
C SER A 150 -10.33 2.41 -18.79
N LYS A 151 -10.84 2.24 -20.01
CA LYS A 151 -10.26 2.89 -21.19
C LYS A 151 -10.26 4.39 -20.96
N ASP A 152 -9.30 5.08 -21.57
CA ASP A 152 -9.15 6.54 -21.52
C ASP A 152 -10.45 7.31 -21.87
N ASP A 153 -11.44 6.65 -22.49
CA ASP A 153 -12.76 7.21 -22.85
C ASP A 153 -13.72 7.43 -21.65
N GLU A 154 -13.52 6.83 -20.47
CA GLU A 154 -14.37 7.11 -19.28
C GLU A 154 -13.84 8.27 -18.42
N LEU A 155 -12.68 8.83 -18.76
CA LEU A 155 -12.13 10.03 -18.13
C LEU A 155 -12.71 11.32 -18.73
N GLU A 156 -13.52 11.26 -19.79
CA GLU A 156 -14.23 12.43 -20.36
C GLU A 156 -15.24 13.06 -19.37
N ASN A 157 -15.58 12.40 -18.26
CA ASN A 157 -16.37 13.01 -17.17
C ASN A 157 -15.51 13.67 -16.08
N ILE A 158 -14.17 13.68 -16.22
CA ILE A 158 -13.22 14.34 -15.31
C ILE A 158 -12.65 15.64 -15.92
N ASP A 159 -13.05 16.00 -17.14
CA ASP A 159 -12.67 17.26 -17.80
C ASP A 159 -13.39 18.51 -17.27
N SER A 160 -14.05 18.42 -16.11
CA SER A 160 -14.55 19.59 -15.37
C SER A 160 -13.80 19.87 -14.07
N ILE A 161 -12.70 19.17 -13.77
CA ILE A 161 -11.93 19.40 -12.54
C ILE A 161 -10.97 20.59 -12.73
N THR A 162 -11.55 21.78 -12.75
CA THR A 162 -10.84 23.02 -12.45
C THR A 162 -11.63 23.80 -11.40
N GLU A 163 -10.90 24.40 -10.47
CA GLU A 163 -11.33 25.23 -9.33
C GLU A 163 -11.53 24.52 -7.98
N GLY A 164 -11.15 25.22 -6.91
CA GLY A 164 -10.89 24.69 -5.56
C GLY A 164 -12.07 24.04 -4.84
N ASP A 165 -13.29 24.16 -5.36
CA ASP A 165 -14.47 23.46 -4.84
C ASP A 165 -14.47 21.96 -5.21
N THR A 166 -13.79 21.58 -6.30
CA THR A 166 -13.72 20.17 -6.76
C THR A 166 -12.81 19.29 -5.89
N LEU A 167 -11.78 19.83 -5.27
CA LEU A 167 -10.89 19.05 -4.39
C LEU A 167 -11.62 18.63 -3.12
N ASN A 168 -12.44 19.52 -2.55
CA ASN A 168 -13.23 19.20 -1.37
C ASN A 168 -14.25 18.11 -1.68
N GLU A 169 -14.93 18.18 -2.84
CA GLU A 169 -15.86 17.14 -3.30
C GLU A 169 -15.17 15.77 -3.50
N VAL A 170 -13.96 15.75 -4.09
CA VAL A 170 -13.17 14.51 -4.24
C VAL A 170 -12.76 13.95 -2.88
N MET A 171 -12.38 14.82 -1.94
CA MET A 171 -11.99 14.42 -0.59
C MET A 171 -13.19 13.91 0.21
N GLU A 172 -14.35 14.53 0.07
CA GLU A 172 -15.62 14.07 0.66
C GLU A 172 -16.04 12.71 0.09
N TYR A 173 -15.99 12.54 -1.23
CA TYR A 173 -16.26 11.27 -1.87
C TYR A 173 -15.31 10.16 -1.40
N PHE A 174 -14.01 10.48 -1.26
CA PHE A 174 -13.04 9.54 -0.71
C PHE A 174 -13.34 9.18 0.76
N GLN A 175 -13.75 10.17 1.56
CA GLN A 175 -14.17 9.98 2.94
C GLN A 175 -15.39 9.05 3.05
N GLU A 176 -16.35 9.15 2.14
CA GLU A 176 -17.52 8.26 2.09
C GLU A 176 -17.15 6.82 1.71
N ILE A 177 -16.25 6.64 0.74
CA ILE A 177 -15.84 5.31 0.29
C ILE A 177 -14.98 4.58 1.32
N SER A 178 -14.01 5.27 1.91
CA SER A 178 -13.04 4.69 2.82
C SER A 178 -12.76 5.60 4.02
N PRO A 179 -13.73 5.71 4.96
CA PRO A 179 -13.60 6.60 6.10
C PRO A 179 -12.39 6.26 6.97
N GLY A 180 -12.06 4.97 7.14
CA GLY A 180 -10.89 4.56 7.92
C GLY A 180 -9.57 4.96 7.27
N ALA A 181 -9.50 4.99 5.94
CA ALA A 181 -8.32 5.46 5.22
C ALA A 181 -8.20 6.97 5.25
N TYR A 182 -9.31 7.68 5.05
CA TYR A 182 -9.37 9.14 5.11
C TYR A 182 -8.89 9.66 6.46
N ASP A 183 -9.40 9.08 7.56
CA ASP A 183 -9.01 9.44 8.92
C ASP A 183 -7.48 9.40 9.11
N VAL A 184 -6.81 8.37 8.57
CA VAL A 184 -5.35 8.22 8.71
C VAL A 184 -4.55 9.05 7.71
N LEU A 185 -4.97 9.08 6.45
CA LEU A 185 -4.23 9.73 5.35
C LEU A 185 -4.36 11.25 5.39
N VAL A 186 -5.45 11.75 5.97
CA VAL A 186 -5.80 13.16 6.02
C VAL A 186 -5.80 13.63 7.47
N THR A 187 -6.79 13.23 8.27
CA THR A 187 -7.01 13.81 9.61
C THR A 187 -5.85 13.59 10.58
N GLU A 188 -5.35 12.36 10.73
CA GLU A 188 -4.17 12.09 11.55
C GLU A 188 -2.90 12.75 11.02
N ARG A 189 -2.80 12.87 9.69
CA ARG A 189 -1.63 13.46 9.02
C ARG A 189 -1.60 14.96 9.23
N ASP A 190 -2.76 15.62 9.17
CA ASP A 190 -2.95 17.03 9.51
C ASP A 190 -2.60 17.30 10.97
N ALA A 191 -3.08 16.45 11.89
CA ALA A 191 -2.75 16.53 13.30
C ALA A 191 -1.25 16.38 13.54
N TYR A 192 -0.58 15.45 12.84
CA TYR A 192 0.86 15.28 12.90
C TYR A 192 1.60 16.53 12.42
N MET A 193 1.27 17.05 11.23
CA MET A 193 1.90 18.25 10.67
C MET A 193 1.68 19.48 11.56
N ALA A 194 0.46 19.68 12.06
CA ALA A 194 0.16 20.75 13.00
C ALA A 194 1.00 20.64 14.28
N LYS A 195 1.20 19.41 14.81
CA LYS A 195 2.06 19.20 15.98
C LYS A 195 3.51 19.54 15.71
N MET A 196 4.02 19.21 14.52
CA MET A 196 5.38 19.56 14.10
C MET A 196 5.57 21.07 13.98
N LEU A 197 4.60 21.77 13.38
CA LEU A 197 4.61 23.23 13.28
C LEU A 197 4.58 23.91 14.65
N LEU A 198 3.76 23.44 15.60
CA LEU A 198 3.74 23.96 16.97
C LEU A 198 5.08 23.79 17.72
N GLY A 199 5.90 22.83 17.29
CA GLY A 199 7.24 22.61 17.84
C GLY A 199 8.29 23.61 17.38
N ILE A 200 8.00 24.42 16.35
CA ILE A 200 8.89 25.48 15.84
C ILE A 200 8.71 26.70 16.74
N GLN A 201 9.78 27.14 17.42
CA GLN A 201 9.73 28.18 18.44
C GLN A 201 9.99 29.56 17.84
N GLU A 202 9.03 30.49 18.02
CA GLU A 202 9.16 31.96 17.87
C GLU A 202 9.93 32.46 16.64
N GLU A 203 9.75 31.78 15.52
CA GLU A 203 10.35 32.08 14.23
C GLU A 203 9.27 32.51 13.23
N GLU A 204 9.64 33.34 12.25
CA GLU A 204 8.81 33.52 11.07
C GLU A 204 8.87 32.26 10.21
N VAL A 205 7.73 31.59 10.06
CA VAL A 205 7.60 30.31 9.38
C VAL A 205 6.69 30.44 8.16
N ILE A 206 7.17 29.96 7.01
CA ILE A 206 6.32 29.64 5.86
C ILE A 206 6.20 28.13 5.75
N ALA A 207 4.97 27.61 5.90
CA ALA A 207 4.65 26.20 5.69
C ALA A 207 4.08 25.97 4.29
N VAL A 208 4.74 25.12 3.51
CA VAL A 208 4.32 24.69 2.18
C VAL A 208 3.73 23.29 2.28
N VAL A 209 2.42 23.19 2.06
CA VAL A 209 1.63 21.96 2.22
C VAL A 209 0.67 21.78 1.05
N GLY A 210 0.25 20.55 0.78
CA GLY A 210 -0.82 20.26 -0.17
C GLY A 210 -2.11 21.00 0.20
N ALA A 211 -2.83 21.50 -0.80
CA ALA A 211 -4.06 22.28 -0.60
C ALA A 211 -5.10 21.55 0.27
N GLY A 212 -5.22 20.22 0.13
CA GLY A 212 -6.13 19.40 0.93
C GLY A 212 -5.80 19.33 2.42
N HIS A 213 -4.57 19.67 2.83
CA HIS A 213 -4.12 19.63 4.22
C HIS A 213 -4.24 20.99 4.93
N LYS A 214 -4.27 22.09 4.16
CA LYS A 214 -4.25 23.46 4.72
C LYS A 214 -5.36 23.70 5.75
N GLN A 215 -6.59 23.29 5.44
CA GLN A 215 -7.75 23.52 6.31
C GLN A 215 -7.66 22.70 7.60
N GLY A 216 -7.31 21.41 7.51
CA GLY A 216 -7.18 20.53 8.66
C GLY A 216 -6.04 20.95 9.59
N ILE A 217 -4.88 21.31 9.06
CA ILE A 217 -3.77 21.87 9.84
C ILE A 217 -4.21 23.14 10.57
N THR A 218 -4.85 24.08 9.86
CA THR A 218 -5.32 25.34 10.46
C THR A 218 -6.30 25.10 11.61
N LYS A 219 -7.19 24.11 11.46
CA LYS A 219 -8.13 23.71 12.52
C LYS A 219 -7.39 23.21 13.76
N HIS A 220 -6.40 22.32 13.59
CA HIS A 220 -5.60 21.80 14.69
C HIS A 220 -4.73 22.87 15.36
N LEU A 221 -4.19 23.82 14.60
CA LEU A 221 -3.42 24.94 15.16
C LEU A 221 -4.28 25.89 16.00
N LYS A 222 -5.57 26.05 15.68
CA LYS A 222 -6.53 26.81 16.51
C LYS A 222 -6.91 26.08 17.79
N ASN A 223 -6.92 24.74 17.77
CA ASN A 223 -7.22 23.89 18.92
C ASN A 223 -6.07 22.91 19.26
N PRO A 224 -4.90 23.39 19.73
CA PRO A 224 -3.73 22.53 19.95
C PRO A 224 -3.95 21.37 20.93
N ASP A 225 -4.87 21.54 21.88
CA ASP A 225 -5.18 20.54 22.91
C ASP A 225 -5.94 19.32 22.35
N GLU A 226 -6.58 19.46 21.18
CA GLU A 226 -7.24 18.34 20.49
C GLU A 226 -6.25 17.45 19.71
N ILE A 227 -5.00 17.89 19.55
CA ILE A 227 -3.99 17.15 18.80
C ILE A 227 -3.54 15.92 19.61
N PRO A 228 -3.71 14.69 19.09
CA PRO A 228 -3.27 13.49 19.78
C PRO A 228 -1.76 13.49 20.04
N PRO A 229 -1.27 12.79 21.07
CA PRO A 229 0.15 12.71 21.35
C PRO A 229 0.91 12.03 20.19
N LEU A 230 2.12 12.51 19.85
CA LEU A 230 2.89 12.00 18.69
C LEU A 230 3.07 10.48 18.69
N TYR A 231 3.24 9.86 19.87
CA TYR A 231 3.39 8.40 19.95
C TYR A 231 2.13 7.66 19.44
N SER A 232 0.93 8.20 19.62
CA SER A 232 -0.29 7.55 19.15
C SER A 232 -0.42 7.65 17.62
N LEU A 233 0.04 8.76 17.03
CA LEU A 233 0.08 9.00 15.58
C LEU A 233 1.16 8.17 14.87
N LEU A 234 2.20 7.74 15.61
CA LEU A 234 3.31 6.93 15.08
C LEU A 234 3.17 5.43 15.38
N SER A 235 2.46 5.04 16.43
CA SER A 235 2.38 3.64 16.87
C SER A 235 1.50 2.78 15.96
N LEU A 236 1.99 1.65 15.46
CA LEU A 236 1.13 0.68 14.80
C LEU A 236 0.34 -0.08 15.87
N LYS A 237 -1.00 0.03 15.84
CA LYS A 237 -1.89 -0.73 16.73
C LYS A 237 -1.61 -2.21 16.52
N LYS A 238 -0.89 -2.85 17.44
CA LYS A 238 -0.64 -4.29 17.37
C LYS A 238 -1.97 -5.00 17.55
N SER A 239 -2.33 -5.85 16.61
CA SER A 239 -3.48 -6.75 16.75
C SER A 239 -3.30 -7.57 18.02
N LYS A 240 -4.15 -7.31 19.03
CA LYS A 240 -4.18 -8.05 20.29
C LYS A 240 -4.95 -9.34 20.06
N ILE A 241 -4.34 -10.37 19.47
CA ILE A 241 -4.97 -11.69 19.50
C ILE A 241 -3.97 -12.81 19.80
N PRO A 242 -3.66 -13.05 21.09
CA PRO A 242 -3.06 -14.31 21.52
C PRO A 242 -4.01 -15.50 21.32
N LEU A 243 -5.34 -15.29 21.40
CA LEU A 243 -6.35 -16.35 21.24
C LEU A 243 -6.53 -16.84 19.79
N GLY A 244 -6.39 -15.94 18.82
CA GLY A 244 -6.52 -16.24 17.39
C GLY A 244 -5.38 -17.11 16.89
N LYS A 245 -4.19 -16.99 17.50
CA LYS A 245 -3.08 -17.91 17.23
C LYS A 245 -3.47 -19.34 17.62
N LEU A 246 -4.12 -19.54 18.76
CA LEU A 246 -4.54 -20.87 19.22
C LEU A 246 -5.57 -21.49 18.26
N ILE A 247 -6.52 -20.69 17.76
CA ILE A 247 -7.49 -21.12 16.73
C ILE A 247 -6.76 -21.47 15.43
N VAL A 248 -5.86 -20.60 14.96
CA VAL A 248 -5.10 -20.82 13.71
C VAL A 248 -4.24 -22.08 13.77
N TYR A 249 -3.60 -22.38 14.91
CA TYR A 249 -2.83 -23.61 15.10
C TYR A 249 -3.72 -24.84 15.33
N SER A 250 -4.96 -24.69 15.82
CA SER A 250 -5.89 -25.81 15.96
C SER A 250 -6.42 -26.33 14.62
N ILE A 251 -6.55 -25.48 13.60
CA ILE A 251 -7.10 -25.87 12.29
C ILE A 251 -6.28 -27.01 11.65
N PRO A 252 -4.94 -26.93 11.53
CA PRO A 252 -4.12 -28.04 11.04
C PRO A 252 -4.28 -29.32 11.86
N VAL A 253 -4.30 -29.19 13.19
CA VAL A 253 -4.38 -30.33 14.11
C VAL A 253 -5.70 -31.05 13.95
N ILE A 254 -6.82 -30.31 13.89
CA ILE A 254 -8.16 -30.87 13.66
C ILE A 254 -8.22 -31.54 12.30
N PHE A 255 -7.72 -30.88 11.25
CA PHE A 255 -7.72 -31.43 9.90
C PHE A 255 -6.96 -32.75 9.81
N ILE A 256 -5.72 -32.80 10.32
CA ILE A 256 -4.91 -34.02 10.36
C ILE A 256 -5.58 -35.08 11.23
N GLY A 257 -6.18 -34.67 12.36
CA GLY A 257 -6.92 -35.54 13.27
C GLY A 257 -8.07 -36.28 12.60
N ILE A 258 -8.84 -35.61 11.72
CA ILE A 258 -9.94 -36.23 10.96
C ILE A 258 -9.41 -37.41 10.12
N PHE A 259 -8.28 -37.25 9.42
CA PHE A 259 -7.71 -38.31 8.60
C PHE A 259 -7.13 -39.46 9.45
N ILE A 260 -6.50 -39.15 10.60
CA ILE A 260 -5.99 -40.17 11.52
C ILE A 260 -7.13 -41.01 12.11
N ILE A 261 -8.20 -40.36 12.58
CA ILE A 261 -9.37 -41.06 13.14
C ILE A 261 -10.05 -41.92 12.06
N ALA A 262 -10.17 -41.41 10.83
CA ALA A 262 -10.70 -42.19 9.73
C ALA A 262 -9.88 -43.46 9.44
N LEU A 263 -8.55 -43.37 9.49
CA LEU A 263 -7.67 -44.53 9.34
C LEU A 263 -7.84 -45.55 10.47
N ILE A 264 -7.93 -45.09 11.73
CA ILE A 264 -8.14 -45.98 12.89
C ILE A 264 -9.49 -46.71 12.79
N ASN A 265 -10.53 -46.03 12.28
CA ASN A 265 -11.85 -46.60 12.06
C ASN A 265 -11.95 -47.49 10.80
N GLY A 266 -10.84 -47.72 10.08
CA GLY A 266 -10.82 -48.56 8.88
C GLY A 266 -11.51 -47.96 7.66
N ILE A 267 -11.77 -46.64 7.65
CA ILE A 267 -12.40 -45.95 6.51
C ILE A 267 -11.39 -45.82 5.38
N ASN A 268 -11.77 -46.18 4.15
CA ASN A 268 -10.91 -45.97 2.98
C ASN A 268 -10.77 -44.46 2.69
N ILE A 269 -9.58 -43.91 2.95
CA ILE A 269 -9.25 -42.50 2.73
C ILE A 269 -8.59 -42.19 1.39
N GLN A 270 -8.23 -43.19 0.57
CA GLN A 270 -7.41 -42.98 -0.62
C GLN A 270 -8.09 -42.04 -1.63
N GLY A 271 -9.37 -42.28 -1.93
CA GLY A 271 -10.15 -41.42 -2.83
C GLY A 271 -10.30 -40.00 -2.31
N ASN A 272 -10.57 -39.85 -1.01
CA ASN A 272 -10.68 -38.55 -0.33
C ASN A 272 -9.37 -37.75 -0.41
N LEU A 273 -8.24 -38.41 -0.19
CA LEU A 273 -6.92 -37.77 -0.22
C LEU A 273 -6.53 -37.35 -1.64
N ILE A 274 -6.76 -38.21 -2.64
CA ILE A 274 -6.52 -37.86 -4.05
C ILE A 274 -7.40 -36.69 -4.46
N GLN A 275 -8.70 -36.72 -4.13
CA GLN A 275 -9.64 -35.65 -4.44
C GLN A 275 -9.21 -34.32 -3.80
N PHE A 276 -8.79 -34.34 -2.53
CA PHE A 276 -8.26 -33.16 -1.85
C PHE A 276 -7.02 -32.59 -2.53
N ILE A 277 -6.06 -33.45 -2.88
CA ILE A 277 -4.82 -33.04 -3.56
C ILE A 277 -5.13 -32.46 -4.94
N VAL A 278 -6.01 -33.11 -5.71
CA VAL A 278 -6.38 -32.66 -7.05
C VAL A 278 -7.14 -31.34 -7.00
N LEU A 279 -8.07 -31.17 -6.06
CA LEU A 279 -8.83 -29.92 -5.93
C LEU A 279 -7.94 -28.76 -5.50
N THR A 280 -7.16 -28.93 -4.42
CA THR A 280 -6.30 -27.84 -3.90
C THR A 280 -5.09 -27.59 -4.80
N GLY A 281 -4.35 -28.64 -5.16
CA GLY A 281 -3.19 -28.58 -6.04
C GLY A 281 -3.54 -28.22 -7.47
N GLY A 282 -4.53 -28.88 -8.07
CA GLY A 282 -4.93 -28.67 -9.46
C GLY A 282 -5.46 -27.26 -9.70
N LEU A 283 -6.33 -26.74 -8.83
CA LEU A 283 -6.81 -25.36 -8.98
C LEU A 283 -5.72 -24.33 -8.69
N SER A 284 -4.81 -24.58 -7.74
CA SER A 284 -3.64 -23.72 -7.53
C SER A 284 -2.70 -23.71 -8.74
N PHE A 285 -2.50 -24.85 -9.39
CA PHE A 285 -1.73 -24.98 -10.63
C PHE A 285 -2.38 -24.16 -11.75
N LEU A 286 -3.69 -24.35 -11.97
CA LEU A 286 -4.44 -23.64 -12.99
C LEU A 286 -4.42 -22.13 -12.76
N GLY A 287 -4.64 -21.67 -11.53
CA GLY A 287 -4.55 -20.25 -11.18
C GLY A 287 -3.17 -19.65 -11.46
N SER A 288 -2.10 -20.41 -11.19
CA SER A 288 -0.72 -20.02 -11.52
C SER A 288 -0.50 -19.94 -13.05
N ILE A 289 -1.03 -20.90 -13.82
CA ILE A 289 -0.87 -20.91 -15.29
C ILE A 289 -1.68 -19.79 -15.95
N ILE A 290 -2.92 -19.54 -15.52
CA ILE A 290 -3.79 -18.48 -16.05
C ILE A 290 -3.14 -17.10 -15.88
N THR A 291 -2.43 -16.90 -14.78
CA THR A 291 -1.66 -15.66 -14.51
C THR A 291 -0.30 -15.62 -15.21
N GLY A 292 0.01 -16.64 -16.01
CA GLY A 292 1.16 -16.70 -16.90
C GLY A 292 2.48 -17.00 -16.19
N SER A 293 2.44 -17.87 -15.17
CA SER A 293 3.64 -18.46 -14.54
C SER A 293 4.42 -19.38 -15.48
N LYS A 294 5.69 -19.62 -15.14
CA LYS A 294 6.45 -20.72 -15.74
C LYS A 294 6.01 -22.06 -15.14
N ILE A 295 6.17 -23.13 -15.90
CA ILE A 295 5.68 -24.47 -15.53
C ILE A 295 6.19 -24.95 -14.17
N TYR A 296 7.45 -24.68 -13.84
CA TYR A 296 8.04 -25.07 -12.55
C TYR A 296 7.38 -24.36 -11.36
N SER A 297 6.96 -23.11 -11.53
CA SER A 297 6.25 -22.35 -10.51
C SER A 297 4.84 -22.91 -10.30
N ALA A 298 4.14 -23.26 -11.39
CA ALA A 298 2.85 -23.91 -11.32
C ALA A 298 2.93 -25.30 -10.66
N LEU A 299 3.93 -26.11 -11.01
CA LEU A 299 4.19 -27.41 -10.37
C LEU A 299 4.52 -27.26 -8.88
N THR A 300 5.27 -26.22 -8.52
CA THR A 300 5.53 -25.89 -7.11
C THR A 300 4.21 -25.59 -6.40
N ALA A 301 3.36 -24.74 -6.99
CA ALA A 301 2.04 -24.41 -6.45
C ALA A 301 1.19 -25.68 -6.23
N PHE A 302 1.14 -26.57 -7.22
CA PHE A 302 0.46 -27.86 -7.13
C PHE A 302 0.94 -28.70 -5.94
N ALA A 303 2.25 -28.82 -5.78
CA ALA A 303 2.86 -29.70 -4.77
C ALA A 303 2.67 -29.17 -3.34
N VAL A 304 2.78 -27.86 -3.12
CA VAL A 304 2.62 -27.28 -1.78
C VAL A 304 1.18 -26.98 -1.39
N ALA A 305 0.27 -26.77 -2.35
CA ALA A 305 -1.11 -26.35 -2.08
C ALA A 305 -1.86 -27.23 -1.07
N PRO A 306 -1.82 -28.58 -1.12
CA PRO A 306 -2.50 -29.44 -0.15
C PRO A 306 -2.01 -29.24 1.29
N VAL A 307 -0.74 -28.86 1.48
CA VAL A 307 -0.18 -28.59 2.81
C VAL A 307 -0.53 -27.17 3.25
N THR A 308 -0.46 -26.21 2.34
CA THR A 308 -0.75 -24.80 2.66
C THR A 308 -2.24 -24.55 2.89
N SER A 309 -3.14 -25.31 2.26
CA SER A 309 -4.58 -25.22 2.50
C SER A 309 -4.97 -25.62 3.93
N ILE A 310 -4.18 -26.50 4.54
CA ILE A 310 -4.38 -26.96 5.93
C ILE A 310 -3.84 -25.93 6.93
N HIS A 311 -2.80 -25.18 6.56
CA HIS A 311 -2.10 -24.27 7.46
C HIS A 311 -2.36 -22.79 7.10
N PRO A 312 -3.21 -22.06 7.85
CA PRO A 312 -3.64 -20.71 7.47
C PRO A 312 -2.53 -19.65 7.35
N LEU A 313 -1.34 -19.93 7.91
CA LEU A 313 -0.18 -19.03 7.80
C LEU A 313 0.73 -19.32 6.59
N LEU A 314 0.44 -20.37 5.82
CA LEU A 314 1.19 -20.72 4.62
C LEU A 314 0.31 -20.53 3.39
N ALA A 315 0.92 -20.11 2.28
CA ALA A 315 0.20 -19.85 1.03
C ALA A 315 0.97 -20.45 -0.15
N ALA A 316 0.29 -21.26 -0.97
CA ALA A 316 0.89 -21.94 -2.13
C ALA A 316 1.61 -20.96 -3.07
N GLY A 317 1.01 -19.78 -3.26
CA GLY A 317 1.53 -18.71 -4.10
C GLY A 317 2.86 -18.13 -3.62
N TRP A 318 3.19 -18.17 -2.32
CA TRP A 318 4.51 -17.72 -1.85
C TRP A 318 5.62 -18.63 -2.36
N PHE A 319 5.41 -19.94 -2.31
CA PHE A 319 6.38 -20.91 -2.82
C PHE A 319 6.50 -20.82 -4.34
N ALA A 320 5.35 -20.77 -5.04
CA ALA A 320 5.31 -20.57 -6.48
C ALA A 320 6.00 -19.27 -6.90
N GLY A 321 5.78 -18.19 -6.15
CA GLY A 321 6.36 -16.88 -6.40
C GLY A 321 7.88 -16.83 -6.17
N ILE A 322 8.41 -17.53 -5.15
CA ILE A 322 9.86 -17.64 -4.95
C ILE A 322 10.52 -18.33 -6.15
N VAL A 323 9.90 -19.39 -6.65
CA VAL A 323 10.39 -20.11 -7.84
C VAL A 323 10.28 -19.23 -9.08
N GLU A 324 9.13 -18.57 -9.28
CA GLU A 324 8.92 -17.68 -10.43
C GLU A 324 9.91 -16.51 -10.43
N ALA A 325 10.16 -15.90 -9.28
CA ALA A 325 11.08 -14.79 -9.13
C ALA A 325 12.52 -15.18 -9.49
N LYS A 326 12.96 -16.38 -9.07
CA LYS A 326 14.26 -16.94 -9.48
C LYS A 326 14.30 -17.17 -10.98
N LEU A 327 13.24 -17.75 -11.56
CA LEU A 327 13.22 -18.06 -12.98
C LEU A 327 13.13 -16.81 -13.86
N ARG A 328 12.46 -15.75 -13.40
CA ARG A 328 12.38 -14.44 -14.08
C ARG A 328 13.59 -13.56 -13.81
N LYS A 329 14.47 -13.95 -12.88
CA LYS A 329 15.64 -13.18 -12.45
C LYS A 329 15.26 -11.78 -11.96
N VAL A 330 14.23 -11.71 -11.10
CA VAL A 330 13.77 -10.44 -10.52
C VAL A 330 14.93 -9.76 -9.81
N ASN A 331 15.18 -8.49 -10.16
CA ASN A 331 16.23 -7.67 -9.59
C ASN A 331 15.61 -6.49 -8.80
N SER A 332 16.45 -5.65 -8.19
CA SER A 332 15.99 -4.46 -7.46
C SER A 332 15.41 -3.36 -8.38
N GLU A 333 15.80 -3.34 -9.65
CA GLU A 333 15.32 -2.34 -10.62
C GLU A 333 13.85 -2.58 -10.98
N ASP A 334 13.44 -3.86 -11.08
CA ASP A 334 12.03 -4.24 -11.25
C ASP A 334 11.12 -3.60 -10.17
N PHE A 335 11.64 -3.34 -8.96
CA PHE A 335 10.86 -2.67 -7.91
C PHE A 335 10.67 -1.18 -8.19
N ASN A 336 11.74 -0.49 -8.57
CA ASN A 336 11.68 0.94 -8.85
C ASN A 336 10.84 1.21 -10.10
N ASP A 337 10.88 0.28 -11.06
CA ASP A 337 10.18 0.42 -12.33
C ASP A 337 8.67 0.19 -12.21
N ILE A 338 8.19 -0.57 -11.22
CA ILE A 338 6.73 -0.67 -10.95
C ILE A 338 6.13 0.72 -10.74
N SER A 339 6.84 1.57 -9.99
CA SER A 339 6.37 2.93 -9.75
C SER A 339 6.30 3.70 -11.09
N LYS A 340 7.29 3.56 -11.96
CA LYS A 340 7.39 4.31 -13.22
C LYS A 340 6.46 3.81 -14.34
N CYS A 341 5.66 2.78 -14.11
CA CYS A 341 4.77 2.21 -15.13
C CYS A 341 3.52 3.07 -15.32
N ASN A 342 3.19 3.43 -16.56
CA ASN A 342 2.07 4.33 -16.88
C ASN A 342 0.78 3.58 -17.29
N SER A 343 0.87 2.28 -17.52
CA SER A 343 -0.26 1.46 -17.94
C SER A 343 -0.18 0.05 -17.35
N PHE A 344 -1.33 -0.63 -17.30
CA PHE A 344 -1.37 -2.04 -16.95
C PHE A 344 -0.49 -2.89 -17.90
N ARG A 345 -0.38 -2.49 -19.18
CA ARG A 345 0.47 -3.15 -20.15
C ARG A 345 1.95 -3.04 -19.79
N ASP A 346 2.38 -1.94 -19.19
CA ASP A 346 3.76 -1.76 -18.74
C ASP A 346 4.04 -2.53 -17.45
N LEU A 347 3.08 -2.54 -16.51
CA LEU A 347 3.15 -3.42 -15.35
C LEU A 347 3.31 -4.89 -15.77
N MET A 348 2.59 -5.33 -16.80
CA MET A 348 2.71 -6.70 -17.31
C MET A 348 4.07 -7.04 -17.93
N LYS A 349 4.90 -6.05 -18.28
CA LYS A 349 6.28 -6.27 -18.74
C LYS A 349 7.26 -6.42 -17.57
N ASN A 350 6.90 -5.92 -16.39
CA ASN A 350 7.74 -5.93 -15.20
C ASN A 350 7.79 -7.34 -14.57
N ASN A 351 9.01 -7.86 -14.30
CA ASN A 351 9.15 -9.25 -13.84
C ASN A 351 8.60 -9.45 -12.43
N LEU A 352 8.76 -8.46 -11.55
CA LEU A 352 8.21 -8.51 -10.21
C LEU A 352 6.69 -8.56 -10.27
N PHE A 353 6.04 -7.66 -11.01
CA PHE A 353 4.58 -7.66 -11.15
C PHE A 353 4.05 -9.01 -11.67
N ARG A 354 4.74 -9.63 -12.64
CA ARG A 354 4.43 -10.98 -13.10
C ARG A 354 4.48 -12.02 -11.98
N VAL A 355 5.49 -11.99 -11.11
CA VAL A 355 5.57 -12.86 -9.93
C VAL A 355 4.39 -12.65 -9.00
N LEU A 356 3.95 -11.40 -8.80
CA LEU A 356 2.82 -11.08 -7.93
C LEU A 356 1.51 -11.66 -8.45
N LEU A 357 1.27 -11.54 -9.76
CA LEU A 357 0.11 -12.17 -10.38
C LEU A 357 0.12 -13.68 -10.18
N VAL A 358 1.28 -14.32 -10.31
CA VAL A 358 1.44 -15.76 -10.04
C VAL A 358 1.10 -16.12 -8.59
N VAL A 359 1.58 -15.33 -7.62
CA VAL A 359 1.27 -15.52 -6.20
C VAL A 359 -0.23 -15.41 -5.96
N VAL A 360 -0.86 -14.36 -6.49
CA VAL A 360 -2.31 -14.13 -6.35
C VAL A 360 -3.12 -15.25 -7.01
N GLY A 361 -2.79 -15.61 -8.26
CA GLY A 361 -3.48 -16.67 -9.00
C GLY A 361 -3.40 -18.02 -8.32
N ALA A 362 -2.21 -18.42 -7.85
CA ALA A 362 -2.02 -19.66 -7.11
C ALA A 362 -2.82 -19.66 -5.79
N ASN A 363 -2.82 -18.55 -5.04
CA ASN A 363 -3.56 -18.44 -3.79
C ASN A 363 -5.08 -18.48 -3.99
N ILE A 364 -5.60 -17.80 -5.02
CA ILE A 364 -7.02 -17.85 -5.39
C ILE A 364 -7.40 -19.29 -5.76
N GLY A 365 -6.60 -19.95 -6.60
CA GLY A 365 -6.82 -21.34 -6.98
C GLY A 365 -6.84 -22.29 -5.78
N CYS A 366 -5.85 -22.18 -4.89
CA CYS A 366 -5.78 -22.97 -3.65
C CYS A 366 -6.99 -22.70 -2.74
N THR A 367 -7.43 -21.44 -2.62
CA THR A 367 -8.58 -21.06 -1.79
C THR A 367 -9.87 -21.65 -2.33
N ILE A 368 -10.13 -21.52 -3.65
CA ILE A 368 -11.29 -22.13 -4.30
C ILE A 368 -11.26 -23.66 -4.11
N GLY A 369 -10.11 -24.29 -4.32
CA GLY A 369 -9.96 -25.74 -4.11
C GLY A 369 -10.20 -26.17 -2.68
N THR A 370 -9.79 -25.36 -1.70
CA THR A 370 -10.06 -25.62 -0.28
C THR A 370 -11.55 -25.52 0.03
N LEU A 371 -12.23 -24.47 -0.45
CA LEU A 371 -13.67 -24.28 -0.27
C LEU A 371 -14.49 -25.40 -0.90
N ILE A 372 -14.10 -25.90 -2.08
CA ILE A 372 -14.74 -27.03 -2.74
C ILE A 372 -14.42 -28.35 -2.01
N SER A 373 -13.23 -28.49 -1.43
CA SER A 373 -12.83 -29.71 -0.72
C SER A 373 -13.59 -29.91 0.59
N ILE A 374 -14.04 -28.85 1.26
CA ILE A 374 -14.78 -28.96 2.53
C ILE A 374 -16.06 -29.82 2.38
N PRO A 375 -17.03 -29.48 1.51
CA PRO A 375 -18.25 -30.28 1.36
C PRO A 375 -18.03 -31.61 0.64
N ASN A 376 -17.00 -31.73 -0.21
CA ASN A 376 -16.80 -32.93 -1.04
C ASN A 376 -15.87 -33.97 -0.42
N VAL A 377 -14.97 -33.57 0.48
CA VAL A 377 -13.97 -34.45 1.10
C VAL A 377 -14.13 -34.46 2.61
N ILE A 378 -14.16 -33.29 3.24
CA ILE A 378 -14.08 -33.19 4.70
C ILE A 378 -15.41 -33.59 5.36
N PHE A 379 -16.55 -33.07 4.89
CA PHE A 379 -17.85 -33.43 5.44
C PHE A 379 -18.21 -34.91 5.25
N PRO A 380 -18.02 -35.54 4.07
CA PRO A 380 -18.29 -36.98 3.91
C PRO A 380 -17.36 -37.88 4.72
N LEU A 381 -16.11 -37.44 4.94
CA LEU A 381 -15.18 -38.16 5.79
C LEU A 381 -15.59 -38.07 7.26
N PHE A 382 -16.01 -36.88 7.70
CA PHE A 382 -16.49 -36.63 9.05
C PHE A 382 -17.80 -37.38 9.34
N SER A 383 -18.74 -37.42 8.40
CA SER A 383 -20.00 -38.17 8.57
C SER A 383 -19.75 -39.67 8.76
N LYS A 384 -18.83 -40.26 7.97
CA LYS A 384 -18.42 -41.66 8.11
C LYS A 384 -17.76 -41.97 9.46
N ILE A 385 -17.07 -41.00 10.06
CA ILE A 385 -16.44 -41.16 11.38
C ILE A 385 -17.50 -41.21 12.49
N ILE A 386 -18.58 -40.43 12.37
CA ILE A 386 -19.63 -40.29 13.41
C ILE A 386 -20.72 -41.37 13.27
N GLY A 387 -20.63 -42.25 12.27
CA GLY A 387 -21.59 -43.33 12.05
C GLY A 387 -22.86 -42.87 11.32
N GLY A 388 -22.74 -41.84 10.48
CA GLY A 388 -23.78 -41.41 9.53
C GLY A 388 -23.75 -42.17 8.21
#